data_AF-A0AAV9X3K4-F1
#
_entry.id   AF-A0AAV9X3K4-F1
#
_cell.length_a   1.000
_cell.length_b   1.000
_cell.length_c   1.000
_cell.angle_alpha   90.00
_cell.angle_beta   90.00
_cell.angle_gamma   90.00
#
_symmetry.space_group_name_H-M   'P 1'
#
loop_
_entity.id
_entity.type
_entity.pdbx_description
1 polymer ?
#
loop_
_entity_poly.entity_id
_entity_poly.type
_entity_poly.pdbx_seq_one_letter_code
_entity_poly.pdbx_strand_id
1 'polypeptide(L)'
;MLRSRLVLGSQLLLLHSPRSKAAPDKIGSLQINIKMSSSSNTNIDTDNGIYFWKPEQRYGYLGQWYPSVFKEISNDGKEIVYQNAEQYMMHQKGVLFAPDDPVTAEILTAELHPATIKALGRQVPNFDEETWGKKRYEIVVKGNYLKFTQNEDLKKELLETGNKELVEASPRDRIWGVGFGAVNAPKQRARWGLNLLGKALMEVRETIQKEEEDSK
;
A
#
# COMPACT_ATOMS: atom_id res chain seq x y z
N MET A 1 53.02 35.97 -41.83
CA MET A 1 53.24 37.42 -41.98
C MET A 1 51.87 38.07 -42.13
N LEU A 2 51.38 38.79 -41.10
CA LEU A 2 51.09 40.25 -41.08
C LEU A 2 49.93 40.65 -42.04
N ARG A 3 48.81 41.31 -41.69
CA ARG A 3 48.39 42.19 -40.57
C ARG A 3 46.84 42.19 -40.52
N SER A 4 46.22 42.06 -39.34
CA SER A 4 45.40 43.08 -38.66
C SER A 4 44.76 44.19 -39.51
N ARG A 5 43.42 44.33 -39.45
CA ARG A 5 42.75 45.60 -39.14
C ARG A 5 41.28 45.43 -38.72
N LEU A 6 40.96 46.20 -37.70
CA LEU A 6 39.74 46.38 -36.94
C LEU A 6 38.80 47.36 -37.69
N VAL A 7 37.48 47.15 -37.65
CA VAL A 7 36.47 48.21 -37.87
C VAL A 7 35.39 48.07 -36.80
N LEU A 8 35.11 49.19 -36.11
CA LEU A 8 34.08 49.41 -35.10
C LEU A 8 32.77 49.96 -35.71
N GLY A 9 31.66 49.78 -34.98
CA GLY A 9 30.41 50.56 -35.09
C GLY A 9 29.26 49.79 -35.75
N SER A 10 28.00 49.79 -35.30
CA SER A 10 27.27 50.64 -34.35
C SER A 10 25.93 49.99 -33.97
N GLN A 11 25.41 50.40 -32.81
CA GLN A 11 23.99 50.46 -32.34
C GLN A 11 23.06 49.24 -32.51
N LEU A 12 22.61 48.61 -31.42
CA LEU A 12 21.52 49.01 -30.51
C LEU A 12 20.12 48.70 -31.06
N LEU A 13 19.53 47.61 -30.58
CA LEU A 13 18.09 47.55 -30.32
C LEU A 13 17.79 46.47 -29.27
N LEU A 14 17.61 46.97 -28.05
CA LEU A 14 16.98 46.29 -26.92
C LEU A 14 15.49 46.14 -27.22
N LEU A 15 14.98 44.92 -27.18
CA LEU A 15 13.56 44.65 -26.91
C LEU A 15 13.48 43.78 -25.65
N HIS A 16 13.35 44.48 -24.52
CA HIS A 16 12.77 43.92 -23.31
C HIS A 16 11.26 43.85 -23.50
N SER A 17 10.65 42.70 -23.22
CA SER A 17 9.20 42.56 -23.02
C SER A 17 8.95 41.68 -21.78
N PRO A 18 7.89 41.95 -20.99
CA PRO A 18 7.98 41.87 -19.55
C PRO A 18 7.60 40.51 -18.95
N ARG A 19 8.20 40.30 -17.78
CA ARG A 19 7.79 39.41 -16.68
C ARG A 19 6.26 39.29 -16.57
N SER A 20 5.73 38.08 -16.75
CA SER A 20 4.47 37.66 -16.13
C SER A 20 4.81 36.71 -14.98
N LYS A 21 4.66 37.20 -13.75
CA LYS A 21 4.63 36.38 -12.54
C LYS A 21 3.20 35.87 -12.37
N ALA A 22 2.94 34.63 -12.74
CA ALA A 22 1.78 33.90 -12.24
C ALA A 22 2.23 33.18 -10.96
N ALA A 23 1.62 33.54 -9.84
CA ALA A 23 1.75 32.82 -8.58
C ALA A 23 1.07 31.45 -8.70
N PRO A 24 1.63 30.36 -8.16
CA PRO A 24 0.84 29.17 -7.94
C PRO A 24 -0.06 29.38 -6.73
N ASP A 25 -1.36 29.24 -6.96
CA ASP A 25 -2.39 29.18 -5.94
C ASP A 25 -2.08 28.08 -4.91
N LYS A 26 -2.34 28.43 -3.65
CA LYS A 26 -2.25 27.53 -2.50
C LYS A 26 -3.27 26.40 -2.66
N ILE A 27 -2.85 25.29 -3.24
CA ILE A 27 -3.56 24.01 -3.07
C ILE A 27 -3.13 23.48 -1.71
N GLY A 28 -4.06 23.50 -0.76
CA GLY A 28 -3.90 22.93 0.56
C GLY A 28 -3.49 21.47 0.44
N SER A 29 -2.26 21.18 0.83
CA SER A 29 -1.81 19.82 1.06
C SER A 29 -2.65 19.23 2.20
N LEU A 30 -3.50 18.26 1.88
CA LEU A 30 -3.97 17.33 2.90
C LEU A 30 -2.74 16.52 3.33
N GLN A 31 -2.02 17.03 4.32
CA GLN A 31 -1.06 16.23 5.06
C GLN A 31 -1.87 15.16 5.77
N ILE A 32 -1.83 13.95 5.22
CA ILE A 32 -2.14 12.75 6.00
C ILE A 32 -0.99 12.64 7.00
N ASN A 33 -1.13 13.34 8.13
CA ASN A 33 -0.24 13.19 9.27
C ASN A 33 -0.51 11.80 9.83
N ILE A 34 0.17 10.78 9.30
CA ILE A 34 0.37 9.53 10.01
C ILE A 34 1.33 9.87 11.15
N LYS A 35 0.75 10.45 12.20
CA LYS A 35 1.35 10.43 13.52
C LYS A 35 1.46 8.95 13.83
N MET A 36 2.67 8.43 13.92
CA MET A 36 2.96 7.25 14.71
C MET A 36 2.49 7.58 16.13
N SER A 37 1.20 7.30 16.37
CA SER A 37 0.53 7.52 17.63
C SER A 37 1.01 6.41 18.55
N SER A 38 1.78 6.83 19.54
CA SER A 38 2.09 6.06 20.74
C SER A 38 0.91 5.21 21.20
N SER A 39 1.14 3.90 21.24
CA SER A 39 0.54 2.94 22.17
C SER A 39 -0.96 3.11 22.44
N SER A 40 -1.81 2.70 21.49
CA SER A 40 -3.09 2.10 21.86
C SER A 40 -2.76 0.83 22.66
N ASN A 41 -2.98 0.87 23.97
CA ASN A 41 -2.82 -0.28 24.85
C ASN A 41 -4.03 -1.21 24.66
N THR A 42 -4.25 -1.69 23.44
CA THR A 42 -5.22 -2.74 23.15
C THR A 42 -4.62 -4.03 23.68
N ASN A 43 -5.24 -4.58 24.73
CA ASN A 43 -4.82 -5.86 25.28
C ASN A 43 -5.23 -6.94 24.25
N ILE A 44 -4.33 -7.24 23.30
CA ILE A 44 -4.57 -8.21 22.22
C ILE A 44 -4.78 -9.59 22.86
N ASP A 45 -5.92 -10.24 22.58
CA ASP A 45 -6.18 -11.61 22.99
C ASP A 45 -5.38 -12.57 22.08
N THR A 46 -4.25 -13.05 22.61
CA THR A 46 -3.39 -14.03 21.95
C THR A 46 -3.78 -15.47 22.24
N ASP A 47 -4.59 -15.71 23.27
CA ASP A 47 -4.98 -17.06 23.71
C ASP A 47 -5.99 -17.67 22.73
N ASN A 48 -6.83 -16.83 22.11
CA ASN A 48 -7.81 -17.23 21.09
C ASN A 48 -7.57 -16.57 19.72
N GLY A 49 -6.33 -16.55 19.26
CA GLY A 49 -5.98 -15.98 17.96
C GLY A 49 -6.79 -16.54 16.78
N ILE A 50 -7.07 -15.70 15.79
CA ILE A 50 -7.71 -16.09 14.52
C ILE A 50 -6.61 -16.42 13.51
N TYR A 51 -6.56 -17.68 13.10
CA TYR A 51 -5.60 -18.17 12.12
C TYR A 51 -6.27 -18.31 10.74
N PHE A 52 -5.77 -17.58 9.75
CA PHE A 52 -6.33 -17.55 8.40
C PHE A 52 -5.24 -17.79 7.35
N TRP A 53 -5.62 -18.26 6.16
CA TRP A 53 -4.67 -18.45 5.04
C TRP A 53 -5.35 -18.43 3.68
N LYS A 54 -6.27 -19.37 3.41
CA LYS A 54 -6.88 -19.53 2.09
C LYS A 54 -8.20 -18.75 1.98
N PRO A 55 -8.52 -18.18 0.81
CA PRO A 55 -9.72 -17.35 0.64
C PRO A 55 -11.02 -18.14 0.80
N GLU A 56 -11.02 -19.47 0.58
CA GLU A 56 -12.21 -20.31 0.73
C GLU A 56 -12.50 -20.71 2.19
N GLN A 57 -11.61 -20.36 3.13
CA GLN A 57 -11.80 -20.67 4.55
C GLN A 57 -12.68 -19.62 5.23
N ARG A 58 -13.23 -19.96 6.40
CA ARG A 58 -14.08 -19.05 7.21
C ARG A 58 -13.52 -17.64 7.37
N TYR A 59 -12.21 -17.52 7.60
CA TYR A 59 -11.53 -16.23 7.79
C TYR A 59 -10.74 -15.80 6.55
N GLY A 60 -11.06 -16.38 5.38
CA GLY A 60 -10.38 -16.10 4.12
C GLY A 60 -10.47 -14.64 3.71
N TYR A 61 -11.52 -13.93 4.13
CA TYR A 61 -11.72 -12.49 3.90
C TYR A 61 -10.61 -11.60 4.47
N LEU A 62 -9.84 -12.08 5.45
CA LEU A 62 -8.67 -11.37 5.98
C LEU A 62 -7.46 -11.42 5.02
N GLY A 63 -7.42 -12.40 4.11
CA GLY A 63 -6.32 -12.59 3.16
C GLY A 63 -6.30 -11.57 2.02
N GLN A 64 -5.10 -11.35 1.46
CA GLN A 64 -4.90 -10.46 0.31
C GLN A 64 -5.54 -10.98 -0.98
N TRP A 65 -5.71 -12.30 -1.08
CA TRP A 65 -6.22 -12.99 -2.27
C TRP A 65 -7.75 -13.08 -2.31
N TYR A 66 -8.42 -12.67 -1.24
CA TYR A 66 -9.88 -12.67 -1.19
C TYR A 66 -10.44 -11.64 -2.18
N PRO A 67 -11.41 -12.03 -3.04
CA PRO A 67 -12.07 -11.09 -3.95
C PRO A 67 -12.77 -9.98 -3.16
N SER A 68 -12.33 -8.74 -3.37
CA SER A 68 -12.89 -7.57 -2.71
C SER A 68 -12.58 -6.35 -3.56
N VAL A 69 -13.61 -5.77 -4.19
CA VAL A 69 -13.43 -4.62 -5.06
C VAL A 69 -13.31 -3.35 -4.22
N PHE A 70 -12.29 -2.53 -4.49
CA PHE A 70 -12.13 -1.22 -3.88
C PHE A 70 -11.33 -0.30 -4.81
N LYS A 71 -11.31 0.99 -4.47
CA LYS A 71 -10.75 2.04 -5.32
C LYS A 71 -9.73 2.89 -4.58
N GLU A 72 -8.78 3.45 -5.32
CA GLU A 72 -7.87 4.49 -4.86
C GLU A 72 -7.82 5.62 -5.88
N ILE A 73 -7.75 6.87 -5.41
CA ILE A 73 -7.41 8.01 -6.25
C ILE A 73 -5.89 8.19 -6.20
N SER A 74 -5.21 8.06 -7.34
CA SER A 74 -3.77 8.29 -7.45
C SER A 74 -3.43 9.77 -7.31
N ASN A 75 -2.15 10.08 -7.15
CA ASN A 75 -1.67 11.45 -6.91
C ASN A 75 -1.98 12.43 -8.06
N ASP A 76 -2.21 11.94 -9.27
CA ASP A 76 -2.62 12.69 -10.45
C ASP A 76 -4.17 12.79 -10.60
N GLY A 77 -4.92 12.30 -9.61
CA GLY A 77 -6.38 12.38 -9.57
C GLY A 77 -7.10 11.27 -10.33
N LYS A 78 -6.39 10.26 -10.86
CA LYS A 78 -7.01 9.14 -11.56
C LYS A 78 -7.58 8.11 -10.58
N GLU A 79 -8.80 7.64 -10.84
CA GLU A 79 -9.37 6.52 -10.11
C GLU A 79 -8.79 5.20 -10.62
N ILE A 80 -8.30 4.36 -9.70
CA ILE A 80 -7.81 3.01 -9.96
C ILE A 80 -8.68 2.03 -9.18
N VAL A 81 -9.19 1.01 -9.87
CA VAL A 81 -10.03 -0.05 -9.30
C VAL A 81 -9.20 -1.31 -9.11
N TYR A 82 -9.26 -1.90 -7.92
CA TYR A 82 -8.59 -3.14 -7.57
C TYR A 82 -9.62 -4.24 -7.30
N GLN A 83 -9.33 -5.46 -7.75
CA GLN A 83 -10.19 -6.64 -7.59
C GLN A 83 -9.93 -7.38 -6.26
N ASN A 84 -8.76 -7.17 -5.68
CA ASN A 84 -8.32 -7.72 -4.40
C ASN A 84 -7.09 -6.95 -3.91
N ALA A 85 -6.70 -7.17 -2.65
CA ALA A 85 -5.59 -6.44 -2.05
C ALA A 85 -4.20 -6.91 -2.54
N GLU A 86 -4.07 -8.13 -3.07
CA GLU A 86 -2.83 -8.56 -3.76
C GLU A 86 -2.57 -7.71 -5.02
N GLN A 87 -3.61 -7.39 -5.80
CA GLN A 87 -3.51 -6.52 -6.97
C GLN A 87 -3.02 -5.13 -6.58
N TYR A 88 -3.59 -4.57 -5.50
CA TYR A 88 -3.14 -3.31 -4.93
C TYR A 88 -1.67 -3.36 -4.53
N MET A 89 -1.27 -4.36 -3.73
CA MET A 89 0.09 -4.49 -3.23
C MET A 89 1.12 -4.61 -4.36
N MET A 90 0.84 -5.42 -5.39
CA MET A 90 1.75 -5.58 -6.53
C MET A 90 1.76 -4.36 -7.44
N HIS A 91 0.63 -3.68 -7.65
CA HIS A 91 0.59 -2.44 -8.42
C HIS A 91 1.40 -1.34 -7.73
N GLN A 92 1.21 -1.15 -6.42
CA GLN A 92 1.99 -0.17 -5.65
C GLN A 92 3.49 -0.49 -5.62
N LYS A 93 3.85 -1.78 -5.64
CA LYS A 93 5.24 -2.20 -5.86
C LYS A 93 5.76 -1.74 -7.24
N GLY A 94 4.96 -1.91 -8.29
CA GLY A 94 5.25 -1.40 -9.64
C GLY A 94 5.44 0.11 -9.66
N VAL A 95 4.50 0.86 -9.07
CA VAL A 95 4.58 2.33 -8.93
C VAL A 95 5.86 2.77 -8.21
N LEU A 96 6.30 2.03 -7.20
CA LEU A 96 7.48 2.38 -6.41
C LEU A 96 8.81 2.20 -7.16
N PHE A 97 8.93 1.15 -7.99
CA PHE A 97 10.22 0.77 -8.61
C PHE A 97 10.27 0.99 -10.12
N ALA A 98 9.13 0.98 -10.79
CA ALA A 98 9.02 0.94 -12.24
C ALA A 98 7.66 1.50 -12.73
N PRO A 99 7.32 2.77 -12.43
CA PRO A 99 5.99 3.34 -12.71
C PRO A 99 5.63 3.34 -14.20
N ASP A 100 6.62 3.49 -15.08
CA ASP A 100 6.43 3.53 -16.54
C ASP A 100 6.62 2.16 -17.22
N ASP A 101 6.90 1.10 -16.45
CA ASP A 101 7.11 -0.23 -17.01
C ASP A 101 5.78 -0.91 -17.37
N PRO A 102 5.67 -1.58 -18.54
CA PRO A 102 4.46 -2.29 -18.94
C PRO A 102 3.91 -3.26 -17.89
N VAL A 103 4.77 -3.90 -17.09
CA VAL A 103 4.34 -4.84 -16.04
C VAL A 103 3.50 -4.15 -14.97
N THR A 104 3.78 -2.88 -14.64
CA THR A 104 3.03 -2.10 -13.66
C THR A 104 1.60 -1.87 -14.14
N ALA A 105 1.44 -1.55 -15.42
CA ALA A 105 0.12 -1.44 -16.04
C ALA A 105 -0.58 -2.80 -16.18
N GLU A 106 0.15 -3.86 -16.54
CA GLU A 106 -0.38 -5.22 -16.72
C GLU A 106 -1.01 -5.78 -15.44
N ILE A 107 -0.44 -5.46 -14.26
CA ILE A 107 -0.98 -5.85 -12.96
C ILE A 107 -2.42 -5.36 -12.76
N LEU A 108 -2.81 -4.23 -13.37
CA LEU A 108 -4.17 -3.67 -13.28
C LEU A 108 -5.19 -4.35 -14.20
N THR A 109 -4.78 -5.34 -15.00
CA THR A 109 -5.72 -6.09 -15.84
C THR A 109 -6.82 -6.70 -14.97
N ALA A 110 -8.07 -6.45 -15.36
CA ALA A 110 -9.22 -6.96 -14.63
C ALA A 110 -9.22 -8.50 -14.61
N GLU A 111 -9.78 -9.08 -13.54
CA GLU A 111 -10.03 -10.52 -13.42
C GLU A 111 -8.77 -11.42 -13.41
N LEU A 112 -7.56 -10.86 -13.24
CA LEU A 112 -6.37 -11.68 -13.03
C LEU A 112 -6.48 -12.49 -11.74
N HIS A 113 -6.17 -13.79 -11.84
CA HIS A 113 -6.03 -14.64 -10.68
C HIS A 113 -4.88 -14.13 -9.77
N PRO A 114 -5.02 -14.13 -8.43
CA PRO A 114 -3.99 -13.63 -7.50
C PRO A 114 -2.59 -14.24 -7.70
N ALA A 115 -2.52 -15.51 -8.13
CA ALA A 115 -1.24 -16.14 -8.46
C ALA A 115 -0.54 -15.47 -9.66
N THR A 116 -1.30 -15.04 -10.67
CA THR A 116 -0.79 -14.33 -11.85
C THR A 116 -0.33 -12.92 -11.46
N ILE A 117 -1.14 -12.20 -10.68
CA ILE A 117 -0.78 -10.89 -10.11
C ILE A 117 0.55 -10.97 -9.36
N LYS A 118 0.69 -11.97 -8.48
CA LYS A 118 1.93 -12.20 -7.73
C LYS A 118 3.12 -12.53 -8.63
N ALA A 119 2.90 -13.25 -9.72
CA ALA A 119 3.94 -13.56 -10.69
C ALA A 119 4.40 -12.30 -11.46
N LEU A 120 3.49 -11.42 -11.84
CA LEU A 120 3.81 -10.11 -12.44
C LEU A 120 4.56 -9.21 -11.45
N GLY A 121 4.13 -9.16 -10.20
CA GLY A 121 4.83 -8.40 -9.15
C GLY A 121 6.25 -8.87 -8.85
N ARG A 122 6.63 -10.10 -9.25
CA ARG A 122 8.03 -10.59 -9.21
C ARG A 122 8.87 -10.12 -10.39
N GLN A 123 8.22 -9.70 -11.48
CA GLN A 123 8.86 -9.22 -12.71
C GLN A 123 9.08 -7.70 -12.70
N VAL A 124 8.54 -6.97 -11.71
CA VAL A 124 8.80 -5.53 -11.52
C VAL A 124 10.32 -5.27 -11.50
N PRO A 125 10.85 -4.50 -12.46
CA PRO A 125 12.28 -4.21 -12.53
C PRO A 125 12.70 -3.22 -11.45
N ASN A 126 14.01 -3.04 -11.28
CA ASN A 126 14.61 -2.13 -10.30
C ASN A 126 14.21 -2.40 -8.84
N PHE A 127 13.75 -3.62 -8.54
CA PHE A 127 13.35 -4.01 -7.21
C PHE A 127 14.53 -3.93 -6.23
N ASP A 128 14.32 -3.21 -5.13
CA ASP A 128 15.24 -3.15 -4.00
C ASP A 128 14.53 -3.58 -2.70
N GLU A 129 15.03 -4.63 -2.06
CA GLU A 129 14.42 -5.20 -0.85
C GLU A 129 14.52 -4.24 0.33
N GLU A 130 15.56 -3.41 0.43
CA GLU A 130 15.68 -2.45 1.54
C GLU A 130 14.59 -1.39 1.46
N THR A 131 14.42 -0.78 0.28
CA THR A 131 13.36 0.19 0.01
C THR A 131 11.98 -0.45 0.15
N TRP A 132 11.79 -1.67 -0.37
CA TRP A 132 10.53 -2.39 -0.23
C TRP A 132 10.23 -2.71 1.24
N GLY A 133 11.22 -3.13 2.02
CA GLY A 133 11.09 -3.41 3.44
C GLY A 133 10.60 -2.20 4.24
N LYS A 134 11.01 -0.98 3.86
CA LYS A 134 10.59 0.29 4.46
C LYS A 134 9.17 0.72 4.05
N LYS A 135 8.69 0.29 2.87
CA LYS A 135 7.44 0.77 2.25
C LYS A 135 6.28 -0.21 2.24
N ARG A 136 6.56 -1.51 2.23
CA ARG A 136 5.54 -2.55 2.05
C ARG A 136 4.47 -2.53 3.13
N TYR A 137 4.84 -2.22 4.38
CA TYR A 137 3.91 -2.25 5.49
C TYR A 137 2.85 -1.15 5.36
N GLU A 138 3.26 0.11 5.15
CA GLU A 138 2.33 1.23 4.93
C GLU A 138 1.45 1.02 3.69
N ILE A 139 1.99 0.44 2.62
CA ILE A 139 1.22 0.08 1.42
C ILE A 139 0.13 -0.93 1.77
N VAL A 140 0.46 -2.02 2.47
CA VAL A 140 -0.53 -3.06 2.80
C VAL A 140 -1.54 -2.58 3.85
N VAL A 141 -1.16 -1.74 4.81
CA VAL A 141 -2.11 -1.08 5.71
C VAL A 141 -3.10 -0.24 4.92
N LYS A 142 -2.62 0.63 4.02
CA LYS A 142 -3.48 1.49 3.19
C LYS A 142 -4.43 0.68 2.30
N GLY A 143 -3.92 -0.36 1.63
CA GLY A 143 -4.74 -1.24 0.78
C GLY A 143 -5.83 -1.97 1.57
N ASN A 144 -5.50 -2.49 2.76
CA ASN A 144 -6.51 -3.12 3.61
C ASN A 144 -7.50 -2.11 4.17
N TYR A 145 -7.06 -0.91 4.56
CA TYR A 145 -7.97 0.16 4.98
C TYR A 145 -9.01 0.45 3.87
N LEU A 146 -8.56 0.73 2.65
CA LEU A 146 -9.44 0.97 1.50
C LEU A 146 -10.39 -0.21 1.23
N LYS A 147 -9.88 -1.45 1.30
CA LYS A 147 -10.69 -2.66 1.16
C LYS A 147 -11.82 -2.70 2.20
N PHE A 148 -11.48 -2.59 3.48
CA PHE A 148 -12.44 -2.76 4.57
C PHE A 148 -13.40 -1.57 4.68
N THR A 149 -12.95 -0.33 4.46
CA THR A 149 -13.86 0.83 4.55
C THR A 149 -14.81 0.98 3.35
N GLN A 150 -14.50 0.36 2.21
CA GLN A 150 -15.38 0.40 1.02
C GLN A 150 -16.28 -0.83 0.89
N ASN A 151 -16.12 -1.83 1.76
CA ASN A 151 -16.92 -3.06 1.77
C ASN A 151 -17.56 -3.25 3.15
N GLU A 152 -18.79 -2.77 3.32
CA GLU A 152 -19.47 -2.69 4.63
C GLU A 152 -19.57 -4.04 5.36
N ASP A 153 -19.89 -5.13 4.64
CA ASP A 153 -19.95 -6.46 5.25
C ASP A 153 -18.56 -6.91 5.75
N LEU A 154 -17.52 -6.70 4.95
CA LEU A 154 -16.15 -7.06 5.34
C LEU A 154 -15.66 -6.19 6.51
N LYS A 155 -16.02 -4.90 6.53
CA LYS A 155 -15.74 -3.99 7.65
C LYS A 155 -16.29 -4.56 8.94
N LYS A 156 -17.56 -4.95 8.92
CA LYS A 156 -18.25 -5.55 10.07
C LYS A 156 -17.55 -6.84 10.50
N GLU A 157 -17.23 -7.73 9.58
CA GLU A 157 -16.50 -8.98 9.88
C GLU A 157 -15.10 -8.73 10.46
N LEU A 158 -14.40 -7.67 10.05
CA LEU A 158 -13.12 -7.27 10.64
C LEU A 158 -13.31 -6.76 12.08
N LEU A 159 -14.29 -5.89 12.31
CA LEU A 159 -14.59 -5.34 13.64
C LEU A 159 -15.05 -6.42 14.63
N GLU A 160 -15.82 -7.41 14.16
CA GLU A 160 -16.28 -8.56 14.94
C GLU A 160 -15.14 -9.48 15.41
N THR A 161 -13.94 -9.35 14.85
CA THR A 161 -12.76 -10.05 15.39
C THR A 161 -12.36 -9.55 16.78
N GLY A 162 -12.91 -8.42 17.22
CA GLY A 162 -12.71 -7.86 18.56
C GLY A 162 -11.25 -7.49 18.79
N ASN A 163 -10.69 -7.96 19.89
CA ASN A 163 -9.27 -7.78 20.24
C ASN A 163 -8.41 -9.02 19.92
N LYS A 164 -8.93 -10.03 19.21
CA LYS A 164 -8.16 -11.25 18.90
C LYS A 164 -6.96 -10.94 18.02
N GLU A 165 -5.87 -11.64 18.27
CA GLU A 165 -4.70 -11.63 17.39
C GLU A 165 -5.06 -12.23 16.02
N LEU A 166 -4.79 -11.49 14.94
CA LEU A 166 -4.98 -11.98 13.57
C LEU A 166 -3.66 -12.58 13.06
N VAL A 167 -3.69 -13.82 12.59
CA VAL A 167 -2.50 -14.58 12.22
C VAL A 167 -2.62 -15.16 10.82
N GLU A 168 -1.80 -14.65 9.90
CA GLU A 168 -1.65 -15.21 8.56
C GLU A 168 -0.85 -16.51 8.64
N ALA A 169 -1.57 -17.63 8.71
CA ALA A 169 -1.08 -18.99 8.89
C ALA A 169 -0.66 -19.65 7.56
N SER A 170 0.00 -18.88 6.70
CA SER A 170 0.65 -19.39 5.49
C SER A 170 1.86 -20.27 5.85
N PRO A 171 1.92 -21.54 5.42
CA PRO A 171 2.97 -22.48 5.83
C PRO A 171 4.39 -22.14 5.36
N ARG A 172 4.55 -21.25 4.39
CA ARG A 172 5.86 -20.94 3.77
C ARG A 172 6.20 -19.46 3.76
N ASP A 173 5.24 -18.59 4.03
CA ASP A 173 5.48 -17.15 4.08
C ASP A 173 5.92 -16.76 5.49
N ARG A 174 7.13 -16.22 5.61
CA ARG A 174 7.75 -15.79 6.87
C ARG A 174 7.76 -14.27 7.04
N ILE A 175 7.28 -13.53 6.03
CA ILE A 175 7.23 -12.07 6.04
C ILE A 175 5.79 -11.64 6.31
N TRP A 176 4.87 -11.99 5.43
CA TRP A 176 3.46 -11.66 5.62
C TRP A 176 2.79 -12.61 6.60
N GLY A 177 3.22 -13.88 6.60
CA GLY A 177 2.72 -14.91 7.50
C GLY A 177 3.69 -15.35 8.59
N VAL A 178 3.24 -16.34 9.37
CA VAL A 178 4.03 -16.95 10.45
C VAL A 178 4.90 -18.12 10.01
N GLY A 179 4.73 -18.61 8.78
CA GLY A 179 5.47 -19.76 8.24
C GLY A 179 5.03 -21.11 8.80
N PHE A 180 3.79 -21.20 9.29
CA PHE A 180 3.17 -22.42 9.80
C PHE A 180 1.68 -22.41 9.46
N GLY A 181 1.14 -23.57 9.09
CA GLY A 181 -0.31 -23.74 8.93
C GLY A 181 -1.07 -23.56 10.25
N ALA A 182 -2.35 -23.23 10.18
CA ALA A 182 -3.19 -22.87 11.34
C ALA A 182 -3.14 -23.88 12.50
N VAL A 183 -3.00 -25.18 12.22
CA VAL A 183 -2.90 -26.24 13.24
C VAL A 183 -1.59 -26.18 14.04
N ASN A 184 -0.49 -25.80 13.37
CA ASN A 184 0.86 -25.82 13.97
C ASN A 184 1.30 -24.44 14.44
N ALA A 185 0.75 -23.36 13.89
CA ALA A 185 1.10 -21.99 14.25
C ALA A 185 1.02 -21.73 15.77
N PRO A 186 -0.06 -22.06 16.50
CA PRO A 186 -0.13 -21.83 17.95
C PRO A 186 0.99 -22.51 18.74
N LYS A 187 1.48 -23.66 18.26
CA LYS A 187 2.52 -24.46 18.93
C LYS A 187 3.93 -23.96 18.66
N GLN A 188 4.11 -23.05 17.72
CA GLN A 188 5.40 -22.62 17.19
C GLN A 188 5.63 -21.11 17.36
N ARG A 189 4.94 -20.44 18.30
CA ARG A 189 4.99 -18.97 18.49
C ARG A 189 6.41 -18.40 18.51
N ALA A 190 7.32 -19.04 19.25
CA ALA A 190 8.73 -18.62 19.35
C ALA A 190 9.51 -18.70 18.02
N ARG A 191 8.98 -19.43 17.03
CA ARG A 191 9.60 -19.63 15.72
C ARG A 191 8.85 -18.92 14.61
N TRP A 192 7.87 -18.08 14.89
CA TRP A 192 7.09 -17.41 13.85
C TRP A 192 7.94 -16.55 12.92
N GLY A 193 7.43 -16.39 11.70
CA GLY A 193 7.77 -15.25 10.84
C GLY A 193 7.22 -13.93 11.39
N LEU A 194 7.25 -12.88 10.57
CA LEU A 194 6.93 -11.53 11.02
C LEU A 194 5.43 -11.28 11.20
N ASN A 195 4.56 -12.08 10.58
CA ASN A 195 3.10 -11.91 10.57
C ASN A 195 2.67 -10.48 10.19
N LEU A 196 3.34 -9.87 9.19
CA LEU A 196 3.07 -8.47 8.84
C LEU A 196 1.63 -8.23 8.41
N LEU A 197 0.98 -9.21 7.76
CA LEU A 197 -0.41 -9.05 7.33
C LEU A 197 -1.36 -9.02 8.54
N GLY A 198 -1.19 -9.92 9.49
CA GLY A 198 -1.96 -9.92 10.73
C GLY A 198 -1.83 -8.60 11.48
N LYS A 199 -0.61 -8.06 11.60
CA LYS A 199 -0.35 -6.74 12.21
C LYS A 199 -1.05 -5.61 11.47
N ALA A 200 -0.92 -5.55 10.14
CA ALA A 200 -1.56 -4.52 9.32
C ALA A 200 -3.09 -4.54 9.45
N LEU A 201 -3.71 -5.73 9.49
CA LEU A 201 -5.16 -5.87 9.68
C LEU A 201 -5.62 -5.39 11.06
N MET A 202 -4.85 -5.68 12.12
CA MET A 202 -5.18 -5.21 13.47
C MET A 202 -5.05 -3.68 13.57
N GLU A 203 -4.05 -3.08 12.91
CA GLU A 203 -3.90 -1.62 12.82
C GLU A 203 -5.07 -0.97 12.06
N VAL A 204 -5.50 -1.56 10.93
CA VAL A 204 -6.69 -1.11 10.20
C VAL A 204 -7.95 -1.22 11.07
N ARG A 205 -8.12 -2.33 11.79
CA ARG A 205 -9.25 -2.53 12.71
C ARG A 205 -9.28 -1.44 13.78
N GLU A 206 -8.15 -1.17 14.44
CA GLU A 206 -8.05 -0.12 15.47
C GLU A 206 -8.35 1.28 14.91
N THR A 207 -7.88 1.57 13.69
CA THR A 207 -8.15 2.83 13.01
C THR A 207 -9.65 3.02 12.76
N ILE A 208 -10.30 2.02 12.17
CA ILE A 208 -11.75 2.08 11.87
C ILE A 208 -12.57 2.18 13.18
N GLN A 209 -12.20 1.43 14.23
CA GLN A 209 -12.87 1.51 15.52
C GLN A 209 -12.85 2.94 16.09
N LYS A 210 -11.68 3.57 16.06
CA LYS A 210 -11.53 4.94 16.55
C LYS A 210 -12.36 5.94 15.73
N GLU A 211 -12.38 5.81 14.41
CA GLU A 211 -13.19 6.67 13.55
C GLU A 211 -14.70 6.51 13.80
N GLU A 212 -15.17 5.28 14.09
CA GLU A 212 -16.57 5.01 14.46
C GLU A 212 -16.93 5.51 15.87
N GLU A 213 -15.97 5.61 16.78
CA GLU A 213 -16.15 6.22 18.10
C GLU A 213 -16.20 7.74 18.01
N ASP A 214 -15.29 8.35 17.25
CA ASP A 214 -15.23 9.81 17.06
C ASP A 214 -16.42 10.36 16.25
N SER A 215 -17.14 9.49 15.53
CA SER A 215 -18.33 9.84 14.73
C SER A 215 -19.66 9.71 15.50
N LYS A 216 -19.65 9.23 16.75
CA LYS A 216 -20.84 9.06 17.61
C LYS A 216 -21.03 10.22 18.56
#